data_AF-A0A953SX59-F1
#
_entry.id   AF-A0A953SX59-F1
#
_cell.length_a   1.000
_cell.length_b   1.000
_cell.length_c   1.000
_cell.angle_alpha   90.00
_cell.angle_beta   90.00
_cell.angle_gamma   90.00
#
_symmetry.space_group_name_H-M   'P 1'
#
loop_
_entity.id
_entity.type
_entity.pdbx_description
1 polymer ?
#
loop_
_entity_poly.entity_id
_entity_poly.type
_entity_poly.pdbx_seq_one_letter_code
_entity_poly.pdbx_strand_id
1 'polypeptide(L)'
;MYDIVAALTDQIDYQTARKYWNKLSERLKAEGSEVVTNCHRLKMKAQDGKMRETDTADVETILRLVQSVPSKKAEPIKLWLARVVYERMEEMNNPEKALNRSREYWQKQGRSEKWIQQRMLGQETRNKLTAKL
;
A
#
# COMPACT_ATOMS: atom_id res chain seq x y z
N MET A 1 13.97 2.58 -6.27
CA MET A 1 12.91 3.45 -6.85
C MET A 1 12.71 3.19 -8.34
N TYR A 2 13.78 3.22 -9.14
CA TYR A 2 13.70 2.92 -10.58
C TYR A 2 13.20 1.50 -10.86
N ASP A 3 13.44 0.51 -9.98
CA ASP A 3 12.93 -0.86 -10.16
C ASP A 3 11.39 -0.93 -10.13
N ILE A 4 10.75 -0.12 -9.28
CA ILE A 4 9.28 -0.02 -9.23
C ILE A 4 8.78 0.60 -10.54
N VAL A 5 9.44 1.66 -11.01
CA VAL A 5 9.12 2.29 -12.30
C VAL A 5 9.31 1.29 -13.43
N ALA A 6 10.40 0.55 -13.45
CA ALA A 6 10.69 -0.47 -14.45
C ALA A 6 9.62 -1.57 -14.45
N ALA A 7 9.26 -2.08 -13.27
CA ALA A 7 8.21 -3.09 -13.11
C ALA A 7 6.86 -2.60 -13.63
N LEU A 8 6.50 -1.35 -13.30
CA LEU A 8 5.25 -0.74 -13.76
C LEU A 8 5.27 -0.41 -15.25
N THR A 9 6.40 0.00 -15.82
CA THR A 9 6.47 0.47 -17.23
C THR A 9 7.01 -0.56 -18.23
N ASP A 10 7.27 -1.80 -17.76
CA ASP A 10 7.83 -2.91 -18.54
C ASP A 10 9.18 -2.58 -19.21
N GLN A 11 9.99 -1.77 -18.53
CA GLN A 11 11.29 -1.35 -19.04
C GLN A 11 12.36 -2.36 -18.61
N ILE A 12 12.97 -3.01 -19.60
CA ILE A 12 14.08 -3.95 -19.39
C ILE A 12 15.40 -3.20 -19.20
N ASP A 13 15.56 -2.06 -19.87
CA ASP A 13 16.76 -1.23 -19.80
C ASP A 13 16.76 -0.30 -18.58
N TYR A 14 17.82 -0.43 -17.78
CA TYR A 14 18.06 0.39 -16.59
C TYR A 14 18.07 1.90 -16.91
N GLN A 15 18.72 2.31 -18.00
CA GLN A 15 18.87 3.75 -18.31
C GLN A 15 17.52 4.38 -18.66
N THR A 16 16.67 3.65 -19.37
CA THR A 16 15.34 4.10 -19.76
C THR A 16 14.42 4.22 -18.53
N ALA A 17 14.42 3.22 -17.65
CA ALA A 17 13.68 3.29 -16.38
C ALA A 17 14.16 4.46 -15.48
N ARG A 18 15.47 4.70 -15.42
CA ARG A 18 16.04 5.82 -14.66
C ARG A 18 15.65 7.18 -15.24
N LYS A 19 15.69 7.35 -16.56
CA LYS A 19 15.24 8.59 -17.24
C LYS A 19 13.76 8.86 -16.98
N TYR A 20 12.93 7.81 -17.04
CA TYR A 20 11.51 7.91 -16.71
C TYR A 20 11.33 8.36 -15.26
N TRP A 21 12.03 7.72 -14.31
CA TRP A 21 11.97 8.09 -12.89
C TRP A 21 12.34 9.56 -12.66
N ASN A 22 13.40 10.05 -13.31
CA ASN A 22 13.80 11.46 -13.18
C ASN A 22 12.68 12.39 -13.67
N LYS A 23 12.06 12.10 -14.82
CA LYS A 23 10.97 12.93 -15.35
C LYS A 23 9.71 12.86 -14.49
N LEU A 24 9.36 11.67 -13.99
CA LEU A 24 8.25 11.49 -13.06
C LEU A 24 8.49 12.26 -11.76
N SER A 25 9.72 12.20 -11.24
CA SER A 25 10.12 12.91 -10.03
C SER A 25 9.99 14.42 -10.16
N GLU A 26 10.39 14.99 -11.31
CA GLU A 26 10.18 16.41 -11.60
C GLU A 26 8.70 16.79 -11.59
N ARG A 27 7.84 15.98 -12.22
CA ARG A 27 6.38 16.21 -12.24
C ARG A 27 5.79 16.13 -10.84
N LEU A 28 6.16 15.11 -10.06
CA LEU A 28 5.71 14.96 -8.68
C LEU A 28 6.12 16.17 -7.82
N LYS A 29 7.36 16.66 -7.95
CA LYS A 29 7.79 17.88 -7.25
C LYS A 29 6.98 19.10 -7.68
N ALA A 30 6.68 19.25 -8.98
CA ALA A 30 5.86 20.35 -9.49
C ALA A 30 4.41 20.29 -8.99
N GLU A 31 3.88 19.09 -8.71
CA GLU A 31 2.58 18.87 -8.06
C GLU A 31 2.61 19.11 -6.54
N GLY A 32 3.77 19.44 -5.95
CA GLY A 32 3.93 19.58 -4.49
C GLY A 32 4.07 18.25 -3.74
N SER A 33 4.29 17.14 -4.43
CA SER A 33 4.45 15.82 -3.81
C SER A 33 5.81 15.70 -3.12
N GLU A 34 5.80 15.37 -1.83
CA GLU A 34 7.01 15.16 -1.03
C GLU A 34 7.65 13.78 -1.20
N VAL A 35 7.01 12.85 -1.94
CA VAL A 35 7.52 11.49 -2.19
C VAL A 35 8.96 11.44 -2.69
N VAL A 36 9.39 12.42 -3.49
CA VAL A 36 10.77 12.47 -3.99
C VAL A 36 11.74 13.03 -2.94
N THR A 37 11.23 13.82 -1.99
CA THR A 37 12.00 14.41 -0.90
C THR A 37 12.16 13.43 0.26
N ASN A 38 11.12 12.65 0.54
CA ASN A 38 11.05 11.71 1.67
C ASN A 38 11.53 10.29 1.31
N CYS A 39 12.29 10.12 0.22
CA CYS A 39 12.80 8.79 -0.15
C CYS A 39 13.89 8.33 0.81
N HIS A 40 13.76 7.11 1.33
CA HIS A 40 14.76 6.52 2.22
C HIS A 40 15.93 5.97 1.40
N ARG A 41 17.17 6.30 1.77
CA ARG A 41 18.37 5.74 1.15
C ARG A 41 18.94 4.64 2.03
N LEU A 42 18.93 3.42 1.52
CA LEU A 42 19.50 2.25 2.21
C LEU A 42 20.71 1.72 1.45
N LYS A 43 21.71 1.21 2.18
CA LYS A 43 22.85 0.53 1.57
C LYS A 43 22.40 -0.83 1.05
N MET A 44 22.45 -1.03 -0.26
CA MET A 44 22.10 -2.28 -0.93
C MET A 44 23.26 -2.78 -1.78
N LYS A 45 23.37 -4.10 -1.95
CA LYS A 45 24.39 -4.74 -2.79
C LYS A 45 24.02 -4.56 -4.26
N ALA A 46 24.89 -3.92 -5.03
CA ALA A 46 24.73 -3.77 -6.48
C ALA A 46 25.22 -5.03 -7.24
N GLN A 47 24.97 -5.08 -8.55
CA GLN A 47 25.34 -6.22 -9.41
C GLN A 47 26.86 -6.49 -9.42
N ASP A 48 27.68 -5.47 -9.23
CA ASP A 48 29.14 -5.58 -9.12
C ASP A 48 29.63 -6.01 -7.73
N GLY A 49 28.72 -6.36 -6.83
CA GLY A 49 29.00 -6.83 -5.47
C GLY A 49 29.29 -5.72 -4.45
N LYS A 50 29.34 -4.44 -4.88
CA LYS A 50 29.61 -3.30 -3.98
C LYS A 50 28.34 -2.80 -3.31
N MET A 51 28.44 -2.34 -2.06
CA MET A 51 27.33 -1.69 -1.35
C MET A 51 27.20 -0.24 -1.82
N ARG A 52 26.00 0.16 -2.24
CA ARG A 52 25.68 1.55 -2.62
C ARG A 52 24.39 2.00 -1.96
N GLU A 53 24.28 3.30 -1.74
CA GLU A 53 23.00 3.90 -1.34
C GLU A 53 22.02 3.83 -2.51
N THR A 54 20.84 3.27 -2.23
CA THR A 54 19.76 3.12 -3.20
C THR A 54 18.50 3.72 -2.62
N ASP A 55 17.77 4.48 -3.44
CA ASP A 55 16.47 5.01 -3.07
C ASP A 55 15.46 3.86 -2.90
N THR A 56 14.89 3.76 -1.71
CA THR A 56 13.88 2.79 -1.30
C THR A 56 12.56 3.50 -1.02
N ALA A 57 11.47 2.75 -1.18
CA ALA A 57 10.11 3.24 -1.03
C ALA A 57 9.40 2.44 0.05
N ASP A 58 8.65 3.15 0.90
CA ASP A 58 7.66 2.54 1.76
C ASP A 58 6.34 2.28 1.00
N VAL A 59 5.35 1.71 1.70
CA VAL A 59 4.07 1.34 1.10
C VAL A 59 3.34 2.56 0.53
N GLU A 60 3.31 3.67 1.28
CA GLU A 60 2.64 4.91 0.85
C GLU A 60 3.27 5.46 -0.43
N THR A 61 4.61 5.51 -0.48
CA THR A 61 5.35 5.91 -1.67
C THR A 61 5.03 5.02 -2.85
N ILE A 62 5.04 3.69 -2.67
CA ILE A 62 4.70 2.74 -3.75
C ILE A 62 3.29 2.99 -4.27
N LEU A 63 2.30 3.15 -3.38
CA LEU A 63 0.92 3.42 -3.75
C LEU A 63 0.79 4.74 -4.52
N ARG A 64 1.50 5.79 -4.10
CA ARG A 64 1.54 7.07 -4.84
C ARG A 64 2.15 6.90 -6.23
N LEU A 65 3.24 6.15 -6.37
CA LEU A 65 3.84 5.86 -7.69
C LEU A 65 2.89 5.09 -8.60
N VAL A 66 2.16 4.10 -8.07
CA VAL A 66 1.13 3.37 -8.82
C VAL A 66 0.08 4.33 -9.39
N GLN A 67 -0.36 5.32 -8.61
CA GLN A 67 -1.33 6.32 -9.07
C GLN A 67 -0.77 7.18 -10.21
N SER A 68 0.49 7.63 -10.08
CA SER A 68 1.11 8.57 -11.01
C SER A 68 1.63 7.96 -12.31
N VAL A 69 1.92 6.65 -12.34
CA VAL A 69 2.42 5.98 -13.56
C VAL A 69 1.24 5.57 -14.48
N PRO A 70 1.15 6.09 -15.71
CA PRO A 70 0.22 5.60 -16.72
C PRO A 70 0.73 4.26 -17.29
N SER A 71 0.25 3.15 -16.76
CA SER A 71 0.61 1.81 -17.23
C SER A 71 -0.53 0.81 -17.11
N LYS A 72 -0.62 -0.11 -18.10
CA LYS A 72 -1.50 -1.28 -18.06
C LYS A 72 -1.21 -2.21 -16.87
N LYS A 73 0.03 -2.23 -16.34
CA LYS A 73 0.38 -2.99 -15.13
C LYS A 73 -0.06 -2.31 -13.84
N ALA A 74 -0.16 -0.99 -13.85
CA ALA A 74 -0.69 -0.24 -12.72
C ALA A 74 -2.23 -0.37 -12.64
N GLU A 75 -2.90 -0.55 -13.78
CA GLU A 75 -4.37 -0.55 -13.87
C GLU A 75 -5.07 -1.57 -12.95
N PRO A 76 -4.66 -2.86 -12.88
CA PRO A 76 -5.27 -3.80 -11.95
C PRO A 76 -5.16 -3.36 -10.49
N ILE A 77 -4.04 -2.72 -10.11
CA ILE A 77 -3.82 -2.21 -8.76
C ILE A 77 -4.70 -0.98 -8.52
N LYS A 78 -4.85 -0.09 -9.51
CA LYS A 78 -5.76 1.08 -9.42
C LYS A 78 -7.21 0.66 -9.26
N LEU A 79 -7.67 -0.33 -10.03
CA LEU A 79 -9.02 -0.89 -9.89
C LEU A 79 -9.23 -1.55 -8.53
N TRP A 80 -8.23 -2.29 -8.04
CA TRP A 80 -8.27 -2.86 -6.70
C TRP A 80 -8.36 -1.77 -5.62
N LEU A 81 -7.56 -0.70 -5.73
CA LEU A 81 -7.62 0.45 -4.81
C LEU A 81 -8.99 1.14 -4.86
N ALA A 82 -9.55 1.36 -6.06
CA ALA A 82 -10.87 1.94 -6.23
C ALA A 82 -11.96 1.09 -5.54
N ARG A 83 -11.88 -0.24 -5.68
CA ARG A 83 -12.77 -1.17 -4.99
C ARG A 83 -12.63 -1.09 -3.48
N VAL A 84 -11.40 -1.10 -2.94
CA VAL A 84 -11.17 -1.02 -1.49
C VAL A 84 -11.66 0.31 -0.92
N VAL A 85 -11.47 1.42 -1.64
CA VAL A 85 -12.00 2.73 -1.25
C VAL A 85 -13.53 2.72 -1.22
N TYR A 86 -14.16 2.13 -2.24
CA TYR A 86 -15.62 1.98 -2.27
C TYR A 86 -16.14 1.13 -1.11
N GLU A 87 -15.53 -0.03 -0.85
CA GLU A 87 -15.86 -0.88 0.31
C GLU A 87 -15.73 -0.10 1.63
N ARG A 88 -14.70 0.73 1.78
CA ARG A 88 -14.54 1.59 2.97
C ARG A 88 -15.64 2.64 3.09
N MET A 89 -16.07 3.26 1.99
CA MET A 89 -17.20 4.20 2.00
C MET A 89 -18.50 3.51 2.41
N GLU A 90 -18.73 2.29 1.93
CA GLU A 90 -19.88 1.48 2.35
C GLU A 90 -19.84 1.13 3.84
N GLU A 91 -18.66 0.82 4.39
CA GLU A 91 -18.45 0.58 5.82
C GLU A 91 -18.68 1.82 6.68
N MET A 92 -18.34 3.01 6.18
CA MET A 92 -18.61 4.26 6.88
C MET A 92 -20.12 4.53 6.99
N ASN A 93 -20.88 4.18 5.95
CA ASN A 93 -22.33 4.32 5.92
C ASN A 93 -23.04 3.20 6.70
N ASN A 94 -22.47 1.99 6.71
CA ASN A 94 -22.98 0.84 7.46
C ASN A 94 -21.82 0.10 8.16
N PRO A 95 -21.51 0.45 9.42
CA PRO A 95 -20.43 -0.19 10.19
C PRO A 95 -20.58 -1.71 10.38
N GLU A 96 -21.80 -2.26 10.27
CA GLU A 96 -22.01 -3.72 10.37
C GLU A 96 -21.31 -4.47 9.23
N LYS A 97 -21.14 -3.84 8.05
CA LYS A 97 -20.38 -4.43 6.93
C LYS A 97 -18.94 -4.74 7.32
N ALA A 98 -18.29 -3.86 8.10
CA ALA A 98 -16.93 -4.08 8.58
C ALA A 98 -16.84 -5.26 9.58
N LEU A 99 -17.86 -5.42 10.43
CA LEU A 99 -17.97 -6.53 11.37
C LEU A 99 -18.17 -7.86 10.64
N ASN A 100 -19.07 -7.90 9.65
CA ASN A 100 -19.32 -9.09 8.84
C ASN A 100 -18.07 -9.50 8.04
N ARG A 101 -17.39 -8.54 7.40
CA ARG A 101 -16.14 -8.76 6.68
C ARG A 101 -15.04 -9.33 7.59
N SER A 102 -14.92 -8.81 8.81
CA SER A 102 -13.97 -9.34 9.80
C SER A 102 -14.28 -10.79 10.17
N ARG A 103 -15.58 -11.12 10.32
CA ARG A 103 -16.07 -12.48 10.56
C ARG A 103 -15.66 -13.43 9.44
N GLU A 104 -15.92 -13.03 8.19
CA GLU A 104 -15.56 -13.80 7.00
C GLU A 104 -14.03 -14.02 6.87
N TYR A 105 -13.21 -13.01 7.16
CA TYR A 105 -11.76 -13.17 7.13
C TYR A 105 -11.27 -14.22 8.11
N TRP A 106 -11.77 -14.23 9.35
CA TRP A 106 -11.39 -15.24 10.32
C TRP A 106 -11.92 -16.62 9.96
N GLN A 107 -13.12 -16.73 9.37
CA GLN A 107 -13.62 -18.00 8.84
C GLN A 107 -12.71 -18.53 7.73
N LYS A 108 -12.29 -17.69 6.78
CA LYS A 108 -11.34 -18.05 5.70
C LYS A 108 -9.97 -18.47 6.24
N GLN A 109 -9.58 -17.97 7.41
CA GLN A 109 -8.37 -18.40 8.13
C GLN A 109 -8.58 -19.68 8.98
N GLY A 110 -9.75 -20.34 8.87
CA GLY A 110 -10.06 -21.57 9.58
C GLY A 110 -10.42 -21.39 11.05
N ARG A 111 -10.80 -20.19 11.48
CA ARG A 111 -11.24 -19.94 12.87
C ARG A 111 -12.67 -20.44 13.07
N SER A 112 -12.91 -21.09 14.21
CA SER A 112 -14.25 -21.56 14.57
C SER A 112 -15.18 -20.39 14.89
N GLU A 113 -16.47 -20.58 14.65
CA GLU A 113 -17.49 -19.57 14.94
C GLU A 113 -17.47 -19.13 16.41
N LYS A 114 -17.31 -20.09 17.34
CA LYS A 114 -17.15 -19.81 18.77
C LYS A 114 -15.94 -18.91 19.05
N TRP A 115 -14.79 -19.15 18.43
CA TRP A 115 -13.59 -18.31 18.59
C TRP A 115 -13.84 -16.89 18.07
N ILE A 116 -14.51 -16.77 16.94
CA ILE A 116 -14.83 -15.48 16.32
C ILE A 116 -15.79 -14.68 17.20
N GLN A 117 -16.87 -15.30 17.68
CA GLN A 117 -17.82 -14.66 18.59
C GLN A 117 -17.13 -14.17 19.87
N GLN A 118 -16.27 -15.00 20.48
CA GLN A 118 -15.49 -14.61 21.65
C GLN A 118 -14.58 -13.40 21.38
N ARG A 119 -13.95 -13.33 20.20
CA ARG A 119 -13.08 -12.18 19.85
C ARG A 119 -13.86 -10.89 19.65
N MET A 120 -15.03 -10.96 19.02
CA MET A 120 -15.89 -9.78 18.81
C MET A 120 -16.42 -9.26 20.16
N LEU A 121 -16.94 -10.14 21.01
CA LEU A 121 -17.44 -9.79 22.35
C LEU A 121 -16.31 -9.30 23.29
N GLY A 122 -15.12 -9.89 23.19
CA GLY A 122 -13.96 -9.51 24.00
C GLY A 122 -13.42 -8.09 23.73
N GLN A 123 -13.72 -7.50 22.56
CA GLN A 123 -13.46 -6.07 22.33
C GLN A 123 -14.46 -5.20 23.09
N GLU A 124 -15.74 -5.55 23.07
CA GLU A 124 -16.79 -4.82 23.77
C GLU A 124 -16.55 -4.78 25.28
N THR A 125 -16.19 -5.92 25.89
CA THR A 125 -15.88 -6.00 27.33
C THR A 125 -14.68 -5.13 27.71
N ARG A 126 -13.61 -5.12 26.90
CA ARG A 126 -12.44 -4.27 27.17
C ARG A 126 -12.78 -2.79 27.04
N ASN A 127 -13.51 -2.40 26.00
CA ASN A 127 -13.94 -1.01 25.80
C ASN A 127 -14.82 -0.50 26.95
N LYS A 128 -15.72 -1.34 27.47
CA LYS A 128 -16.55 -1.01 28.64
C LYS A 128 -15.74 -0.86 29.94
N LEU A 129 -14.63 -1.58 30.08
CA LEU A 129 -13.75 -1.49 31.24
C LEU A 129 -12.83 -0.26 31.18
N THR A 130 -12.35 0.12 29.98
CA THR A 130 -11.53 1.33 29.80
C THR A 130 -12.33 2.62 29.76
N ALA A 131 -13.61 2.60 29.36
CA ALA A 131 -14.48 3.78 29.37
C ALA A 131 -14.99 4.19 30.78
N LYS A 132 -14.71 3.38 31.81
CA LYS A 132 -15.07 3.65 33.21
C LYS A 132 -13.92 4.25 34.04
N LEU A 133 -12.81 4.62 33.39
CA LEU A 133 -11.68 5.35 33.97
C LEU A 133 -11.60 6.73 33.33
#